data_AF-A0A1H9SR30-F1
#
_entry.id   AF-A0A1H9SR30-F1
#
_cell.length_a   1.000
_cell.length_b   1.000
_cell.length_c   1.000
_cell.angle_alpha   90.00
_cell.angle_beta   90.00
_cell.angle_gamma   90.00
#
_symmetry.space_group_name_H-M   'P 1'
#
loop_
_entity.id
_entity.type
_entity.pdbx_description
1 polymer ?
#
loop_
_entity_poly.entity_id
_entity_poly.type
_entity_poly.pdbx_seq_one_letter_code
_entity_poly.pdbx_strand_id
1 'polypeptide(L)'
;MSDFHGSHRAADGAVYEYRGRLTGSWTSLEGLDDAPESRTHRFRTEEGWGGGWHASPELRLLVDDGAAPVERVSWRDQRGNSGAVMLQAATGGDVKVTEVEASEEHDGGWEIAANLLNDSRNKWLTFDDSALLDFTLARPAALASYSLTSANDCPDRDPRDWTLLGSFDGHTWTPLDSRTGETFNSRFQNREFVLRAAARATAYRHYRLEISANSGAEETQLAQVRFVEPPAGQGFVGYYQRHNEGPIGYRGTPVPAPKTTGADATEVALDLEAAVQSLTDTAQTLAALAARLRSS
;
A
#
# COMPACT_ATOMS: atom_id res chain seq x y z
N MET A 1 12.13 16.99 -31.81
CA MET A 1 11.82 18.29 -31.17
C MET A 1 13.14 18.86 -30.67
N SER A 2 13.59 20.04 -31.11
CA SER A 2 14.83 20.65 -30.58
C SER A 2 14.60 21.42 -29.29
N ASP A 3 13.35 21.71 -28.94
CA ASP A 3 12.97 22.53 -27.80
C ASP A 3 11.68 21.99 -27.16
N PHE A 4 11.50 22.20 -25.86
CA PHE A 4 10.28 21.87 -25.12
C PHE A 4 9.76 23.10 -24.36
N HIS A 5 8.45 23.12 -24.15
CA HIS A 5 7.74 24.13 -23.37
C HIS A 5 6.78 23.42 -22.42
N GLY A 6 6.73 23.84 -21.16
CA GLY A 6 5.84 23.28 -20.15
C GLY A 6 5.58 24.27 -19.02
N SER A 7 4.77 23.87 -18.06
CA SER A 7 4.61 24.61 -16.81
C SER A 7 4.44 23.64 -15.63
N HIS A 8 4.90 24.02 -14.44
CA HIS A 8 4.47 23.37 -13.19
C HIS A 8 3.76 24.34 -12.28
N ARG A 9 2.91 23.79 -11.41
CA ARG A 9 2.28 24.52 -10.31
C ARG A 9 2.90 24.04 -9.00
N ALA A 10 3.41 24.96 -8.19
CA ALA A 10 3.93 24.66 -6.87
C ALA A 10 2.79 24.52 -5.85
N ALA A 11 3.11 23.97 -4.67
CA ALA A 11 2.14 23.71 -3.59
C ALA A 11 1.45 24.99 -3.05
N ASP A 12 2.06 26.16 -3.27
CA ASP A 12 1.48 27.48 -2.95
C ASP A 12 0.56 28.02 -4.06
N GLY A 13 0.37 27.25 -5.13
CA GLY A 13 -0.42 27.61 -6.30
C GLY A 13 0.31 28.44 -7.35
N ALA A 14 1.58 28.81 -7.14
CA ALA A 14 2.37 29.55 -8.13
C ALA A 14 2.63 28.70 -9.38
N VAL A 15 2.56 29.31 -10.56
CA VAL A 15 2.82 28.63 -11.84
C VAL A 15 4.14 29.11 -12.41
N TYR A 16 5.03 28.18 -12.76
CA TYR A 16 6.31 28.46 -13.38
C TYR A 16 6.35 27.86 -14.78
N GLU A 17 6.93 28.58 -15.73
CA GLU A 17 7.17 28.08 -17.09
C GLU A 17 8.52 27.36 -17.18
N TYR A 18 8.53 26.22 -17.88
CA TYR A 18 9.75 25.56 -18.32
C TYR A 18 9.96 25.77 -19.82
N ARG A 19 11.21 26.06 -20.17
CA ARG A 19 11.70 26.08 -21.55
C ARG A 19 13.03 25.37 -21.56
N GLY A 20 13.24 24.50 -22.53
CA GLY A 20 14.54 23.87 -22.68
C GLY A 20 14.80 23.40 -24.09
N ARG A 21 16.06 23.09 -24.35
CA ARG A 21 16.57 22.64 -25.65
C ARG A 21 16.98 21.18 -25.54
N LEU A 22 16.67 20.38 -26.54
CA LEU A 22 17.09 18.99 -26.63
C LEU A 22 18.62 18.94 -26.72
N THR A 23 19.26 18.40 -25.69
CA THR A 23 20.72 18.25 -25.61
C THR A 23 21.19 16.86 -26.06
N GLY A 24 20.29 15.89 -26.18
CA GLY A 24 20.56 14.55 -26.68
C GLY A 24 19.28 13.75 -26.86
N SER A 25 19.30 12.74 -27.74
CA SER A 25 18.21 11.79 -27.93
C SER A 25 18.69 10.39 -27.59
N TRP A 26 17.97 9.69 -26.73
CA TRP A 26 18.23 8.30 -26.40
C TRP A 26 17.21 7.43 -27.14
N THR A 27 17.68 6.54 -28.01
CA THR A 27 16.85 5.68 -28.87
C THR A 27 16.59 4.30 -28.27
N SER A 28 17.24 3.99 -27.15
CA SER A 28 17.20 2.72 -26.43
C SER A 28 16.98 3.00 -24.95
N LEU A 29 16.28 2.09 -24.26
CA LEU A 29 16.14 2.09 -22.80
C LEU A 29 17.48 1.85 -22.08
N GLU A 30 18.55 1.50 -22.80
CA GLU A 30 19.90 1.43 -22.24
C GLU A 30 20.33 2.82 -21.73
N GLY A 31 20.36 2.94 -20.40
CA GLY A 31 20.69 4.18 -19.67
C GLY A 31 19.57 4.72 -18.78
N LEU A 32 18.35 4.17 -18.87
CA LEU A 32 17.26 4.45 -17.92
C LEU A 32 17.25 3.48 -16.73
N ASP A 33 17.97 2.35 -16.82
CA ASP A 33 18.16 1.42 -15.70
C ASP A 33 18.96 2.06 -14.55
N ASP A 34 19.73 3.12 -14.84
CA ASP A 34 20.47 3.92 -13.84
C ASP A 34 19.68 5.15 -13.35
N ALA A 35 18.53 5.47 -13.97
CA ALA A 35 17.66 6.51 -13.43
C ALA A 35 17.02 5.98 -12.14
N PRO A 36 16.97 6.76 -11.04
CA PRO A 36 16.35 6.30 -9.81
C PRO A 36 14.93 5.79 -10.09
N GLU A 37 14.61 4.56 -9.69
CA GLU A 37 13.29 3.93 -9.89
C GLU A 37 12.14 4.83 -9.43
N SER A 38 12.41 5.73 -8.49
CA SER A 38 11.50 6.76 -7.97
C SER A 38 11.08 7.83 -8.98
N ARG A 39 11.62 7.85 -10.22
CA ARG A 39 11.39 8.90 -11.23
C ARG A 39 10.76 8.42 -12.54
N THR A 40 10.57 7.10 -12.69
CA THR A 40 9.94 6.50 -13.88
C THR A 40 8.55 5.99 -13.55
N HIS A 41 7.52 6.61 -14.13
CA HIS A 41 6.14 6.18 -13.98
C HIS A 41 5.73 5.29 -15.16
N ARG A 42 5.16 4.12 -14.86
CA ARG A 42 4.64 3.16 -15.85
C ARG A 42 3.15 2.94 -15.63
N PHE A 43 2.38 2.96 -16.71
CA PHE A 43 0.93 2.86 -16.63
C PHE A 43 0.39 1.89 -17.67
N ARG A 44 -0.46 0.95 -17.24
CA ARG A 44 -1.43 0.33 -18.15
C ARG A 44 -2.48 1.38 -18.47
N THR A 45 -2.77 1.58 -19.75
CA THR A 45 -3.64 2.69 -20.17
C THR A 45 -4.90 2.22 -20.87
N GLU A 46 -5.92 3.05 -20.82
CA GLU A 46 -7.20 2.84 -21.50
C GLU A 46 -7.67 4.12 -22.18
N GLU A 47 -8.28 3.94 -23.35
CA GLU A 47 -8.86 5.00 -24.19
C GLU A 47 -10.40 4.89 -24.14
N GLY A 48 -11.07 6.02 -23.90
CA GLY A 48 -12.52 6.11 -23.75
C GLY A 48 -13.21 6.49 -25.06
N TRP A 49 -13.84 5.53 -25.74
CA TRP A 49 -14.66 5.76 -26.93
C TRP A 49 -15.84 4.79 -27.02
N GLY A 50 -16.88 5.16 -27.77
CA GLY A 50 -18.03 4.31 -28.03
C GLY A 50 -18.81 3.89 -26.77
N GLY A 51 -18.76 4.70 -25.71
CA GLY A 51 -19.42 4.41 -24.43
C GLY A 51 -18.69 3.43 -23.52
N GLY A 52 -17.46 3.02 -23.86
CA GLY A 52 -16.65 2.09 -23.07
C GLY A 52 -15.17 2.47 -23.00
N TRP A 53 -14.43 1.75 -22.16
CA TRP A 53 -12.98 1.85 -22.01
C TRP A 53 -12.31 0.69 -22.73
N HIS A 54 -11.25 0.98 -23.48
CA HIS A 54 -10.53 0.01 -24.30
C HIS A 54 -9.05 0.07 -23.97
N ALA A 55 -8.41 -1.09 -23.84
CA ALA A 55 -6.98 -1.17 -23.54
C ALA A 55 -6.14 -0.45 -24.62
N SER A 56 -5.14 0.30 -24.17
CA SER A 56 -4.17 1.03 -24.99
C SER A 56 -2.74 0.66 -24.55
N PRO A 57 -1.71 0.82 -25.41
CA PRO A 57 -0.33 0.52 -25.04
C PRO A 57 0.13 1.19 -23.72
N GLU A 58 1.13 0.59 -23.08
CA GLU A 58 1.71 1.12 -21.85
C GLU A 58 2.26 2.53 -22.06
N LEU A 59 1.89 3.47 -21.19
CA LEU A 59 2.52 4.79 -21.13
C LEU A 59 3.67 4.76 -20.13
N ARG A 60 4.83 5.25 -20.56
CA ARG A 60 6.00 5.48 -19.69
C ARG A 60 6.30 6.97 -19.64
N LEU A 61 6.38 7.52 -18.43
CA LEU A 61 6.73 8.91 -18.20
C LEU A 61 7.95 8.96 -17.27
N LEU A 62 9.06 9.50 -17.77
CA LEU A 62 10.17 9.92 -16.91
C LEU A 62 9.91 11.38 -16.51
N VAL A 63 9.78 11.62 -15.21
CA VAL A 63 9.56 12.96 -14.67
C VAL A 63 10.61 13.21 -13.60
N ASP A 64 11.57 14.07 -13.90
CA ASP A 64 12.63 14.49 -12.98
C ASP A 64 12.62 16.03 -12.89
N ASP A 65 12.00 16.54 -11.84
CA ASP A 65 11.78 17.98 -11.63
C ASP A 65 12.52 18.53 -10.39
N GLY A 66 13.45 17.75 -9.83
CA GLY A 66 14.31 18.23 -8.75
C GLY A 66 13.63 18.37 -7.38
N ALA A 67 12.55 17.62 -7.12
CA ALA A 67 11.88 17.34 -5.83
C ALA A 67 10.46 17.91 -5.63
N ALA A 68 9.89 18.60 -6.62
CA ALA A 68 8.47 18.95 -6.56
C ALA A 68 7.60 17.77 -7.06
N PRO A 69 6.34 17.64 -6.65
CA PRO A 69 5.44 16.70 -7.28
C PRO A 69 4.86 17.31 -8.56
N VAL A 70 5.07 16.67 -9.71
CA VAL A 70 4.43 17.09 -10.97
C VAL A 70 2.96 16.68 -10.99
N GLU A 71 2.07 17.67 -10.95
CA GLU A 71 0.61 17.43 -10.96
C GLU A 71 0.07 17.13 -12.36
N ARG A 72 0.66 17.70 -13.41
CA ARG A 72 0.16 17.56 -14.79
C ARG A 72 1.30 17.58 -15.80
N VAL A 73 1.25 16.65 -16.74
CA VAL A 73 2.10 16.61 -17.92
C VAL A 73 1.23 16.80 -19.16
N SER A 74 1.59 17.72 -20.04
CA SER A 74 0.96 17.88 -21.36
C SER A 74 2.00 17.82 -22.46
N TRP A 75 1.62 17.27 -23.62
CA TRP A 75 2.50 17.14 -24.76
C TRP A 75 1.77 17.39 -26.08
N ARG A 76 2.55 17.70 -27.10
CA ARG A 76 2.15 17.71 -28.51
C ARG A 76 3.30 17.16 -29.35
N ASP A 77 3.00 16.21 -30.24
CA ASP A 77 3.98 15.65 -31.15
C ASP A 77 4.03 16.38 -32.51
N GLN A 78 5.00 16.02 -33.35
CA GLN A 78 5.18 16.63 -34.69
C GLN A 78 4.07 16.28 -35.68
N ARG A 79 3.28 15.25 -35.40
CA ARG A 79 2.12 14.86 -36.22
C ARG A 79 0.87 15.62 -35.82
N GLY A 80 0.94 16.44 -34.78
CA GLY A 80 -0.19 17.22 -34.27
C GLY A 80 -1.05 16.46 -33.27
N ASN A 81 -0.63 15.27 -32.83
CA ASN A 81 -1.29 14.59 -31.71
C ASN A 81 -0.95 15.33 -30.42
N SER A 82 -1.87 15.34 -29.46
CA SER A 82 -1.62 15.94 -28.16
C SER A 82 -2.25 15.12 -27.04
N GLY A 83 -1.73 15.31 -25.84
CA GLY A 83 -2.33 14.70 -24.67
C GLY A 83 -2.03 15.51 -23.43
N ALA A 84 -2.83 15.28 -22.41
CA ALA A 84 -2.54 15.75 -21.07
C ALA A 84 -2.91 14.65 -20.08
N VAL A 85 -2.06 14.45 -19.09
CA VAL A 85 -2.30 13.54 -17.96
C VAL A 85 -2.10 14.31 -16.67
N MET A 86 -3.04 14.15 -15.76
CA MET A 86 -2.95 14.64 -14.39
C MET A 86 -2.57 13.46 -13.52
N LEU A 87 -1.38 13.53 -12.89
CA LEU A 87 -0.96 12.50 -11.95
C LEU A 87 -1.76 12.69 -10.67
N GLN A 88 -2.35 11.60 -10.18
CA GLN A 88 -3.16 11.59 -8.98
C GLN A 88 -2.74 10.39 -8.15
N ALA A 89 -2.68 10.55 -6.83
CA ALA A 89 -2.53 9.39 -5.95
C ALA A 89 -3.64 8.40 -6.29
N ALA A 90 -3.28 7.17 -6.67
CA ALA A 90 -4.29 6.13 -6.81
C ALA A 90 -4.99 5.97 -5.46
N THR A 91 -6.28 5.63 -5.43
CA THR A 91 -6.90 5.31 -4.14
C THR A 91 -6.23 4.02 -3.62
N GLY A 92 -5.83 4.02 -2.35
CA GLY A 92 -5.29 2.83 -1.69
C GLY A 92 -6.26 1.65 -1.81
N GLY A 93 -5.72 0.46 -2.02
CA GLY A 93 -6.52 -0.75 -2.17
C GLY A 93 -6.99 -1.30 -0.82
N ASP A 94 -8.17 -1.91 -0.81
CA ASP A 94 -8.64 -2.68 0.34
C ASP A 94 -7.75 -3.90 0.61
N VAL A 95 -7.34 -4.04 1.86
CA VAL A 95 -6.58 -5.20 2.31
C VAL A 95 -7.55 -6.31 2.63
N LYS A 96 -7.36 -7.47 2.00
CA LYS A 96 -8.19 -8.65 2.30
C LYS A 96 -7.75 -9.29 3.62
N VAL A 97 -8.61 -9.19 4.63
CA VAL A 97 -8.54 -9.97 5.87
C VAL A 97 -9.23 -11.33 5.65
N THR A 98 -8.61 -12.40 6.13
CA THR A 98 -9.14 -13.77 6.04
C THR A 98 -9.72 -14.28 7.35
N GLU A 99 -9.25 -13.75 8.47
CA GLU A 99 -9.61 -14.21 9.81
C GLU A 99 -9.48 -13.06 10.81
N VAL A 100 -10.34 -13.09 11.82
CA VAL A 100 -10.28 -12.20 12.97
C VAL A 100 -10.62 -13.00 14.22
N GLU A 101 -9.80 -12.85 15.26
CA GLU A 101 -10.01 -13.41 16.58
C GLU A 101 -10.12 -12.27 17.60
N ALA A 102 -11.09 -12.36 18.50
CA ALA A 102 -11.25 -11.42 19.60
C ALA A 102 -10.85 -12.06 20.92
N SER A 103 -10.39 -11.26 21.89
CA SER A 103 -10.17 -11.72 23.26
C SER A 103 -11.44 -12.27 23.92
N GLU A 104 -12.58 -11.68 23.58
CA GLU A 104 -13.93 -12.13 23.95
C GLU A 104 -14.95 -11.64 22.89
N GLU A 105 -16.08 -12.33 22.79
CA GLU A 105 -17.19 -11.94 21.94
C GLU A 105 -18.55 -12.41 22.47
N HIS A 106 -19.63 -11.72 22.09
CA HIS A 106 -20.99 -12.10 22.47
C HIS A 106 -21.65 -13.03 21.45
N ASP A 107 -21.27 -14.31 21.49
CA ASP A 107 -21.80 -15.38 20.62
C ASP A 107 -23.32 -15.52 20.69
N GLY A 108 -23.89 -15.45 21.90
CA GLY A 108 -25.34 -15.60 22.12
C GLY A 108 -26.19 -14.53 21.41
N GLY A 109 -25.58 -13.38 21.08
CA GLY A 109 -26.19 -12.30 20.34
C GLY A 109 -25.84 -12.27 18.84
N TRP A 110 -25.00 -13.21 18.37
CA TRP A 110 -24.34 -13.13 17.06
C TRP A 110 -23.48 -11.88 16.88
N GLU A 111 -23.01 -11.30 17.99
CA GLU A 111 -22.20 -10.08 18.00
C GLU A 111 -20.70 -10.45 18.05
N ILE A 112 -20.29 -11.18 17.03
CA ILE A 112 -19.01 -11.89 16.93
C ILE A 112 -17.98 -11.14 16.08
N ALA A 113 -16.70 -11.46 16.26
CA ALA A 113 -15.57 -10.78 15.62
C ALA A 113 -15.68 -10.81 14.09
N ALA A 114 -16.20 -11.89 13.51
CA ALA A 114 -16.41 -12.03 12.07
C ALA A 114 -17.30 -10.93 11.45
N ASN A 115 -18.15 -10.27 12.24
CA ASN A 115 -18.95 -9.13 11.79
C ASN A 115 -18.08 -7.94 11.38
N LEU A 116 -16.89 -7.78 11.97
CA LEU A 116 -15.99 -6.66 11.71
C LEU A 116 -15.45 -6.61 10.27
N LEU A 117 -15.52 -7.71 9.52
CA LEU A 117 -14.88 -7.86 8.21
C LEU A 117 -15.79 -7.53 7.02
N ASN A 118 -17.06 -7.23 7.25
CA ASN A 118 -18.03 -7.00 6.19
C ASN A 118 -18.69 -5.62 6.31
N ASP A 119 -19.16 -5.10 5.18
CA ASP A 119 -19.94 -3.86 5.13
C ASP A 119 -21.41 -4.18 5.43
N SER A 120 -21.67 -4.46 6.71
CA SER A 120 -23.03 -4.66 7.23
C SER A 120 -23.27 -3.77 8.45
N ARG A 121 -24.49 -3.84 8.98
CA ARG A 121 -24.88 -3.16 10.23
C ARG A 121 -24.77 -4.06 11.46
N ASN A 122 -24.20 -5.25 11.32
CA ASN A 122 -23.91 -6.12 12.44
C ASN A 122 -22.71 -5.56 13.21
N LYS A 123 -22.54 -6.00 14.46
CA LYS A 123 -21.46 -5.54 15.32
C LYS A 123 -20.74 -6.71 15.98
N TRP A 124 -19.54 -6.46 16.42
CA TRP A 124 -18.89 -7.24 17.46
C TRP A 124 -19.08 -6.51 18.81
N LEU A 125 -19.26 -7.28 19.88
CA LEU A 125 -19.37 -6.80 21.26
C LEU A 125 -18.57 -7.74 22.17
N THR A 126 -17.83 -7.17 23.12
CA THR A 126 -17.31 -7.86 24.31
C THR A 126 -17.90 -7.23 25.58
N PHE A 127 -18.00 -7.99 26.68
CA PHE A 127 -18.42 -7.52 28.00
C PHE A 127 -17.28 -6.94 28.85
N ASP A 128 -16.19 -6.53 28.20
CA ASP A 128 -15.07 -5.79 28.79
C ASP A 128 -14.95 -4.36 28.22
N ASP A 129 -14.35 -3.46 28.99
CA ASP A 129 -14.03 -2.09 28.58
C ASP A 129 -12.74 -1.97 27.72
N SER A 130 -12.08 -3.11 27.49
CA SER A 130 -10.86 -3.28 26.73
C SER A 130 -10.92 -4.58 25.91
N ALA A 131 -10.10 -4.69 24.87
CA ALA A 131 -10.11 -5.86 24.01
C ALA A 131 -8.84 -6.01 23.16
N LEU A 132 -8.56 -7.24 22.76
CA LEU A 132 -7.61 -7.54 21.69
C LEU A 132 -8.38 -8.07 20.48
N LEU A 133 -8.14 -7.50 19.31
CA LEU A 133 -8.65 -7.98 18.03
C LEU A 133 -7.48 -8.30 17.11
N ASP A 134 -7.27 -9.58 16.83
CA ASP A 134 -6.19 -10.09 15.99
C ASP A 134 -6.71 -10.43 14.61
N PHE A 135 -6.12 -9.81 13.60
CA PHE A 135 -6.49 -9.96 12.20
C PHE A 135 -5.39 -10.68 11.43
N THR A 136 -5.75 -11.72 10.69
CA THR A 136 -4.85 -12.38 9.73
C THR A 136 -5.21 -11.95 8.31
N LEU A 137 -4.23 -11.41 7.60
CA LEU A 137 -4.39 -11.00 6.21
C LEU A 137 -4.20 -12.16 5.24
N ALA A 138 -4.85 -12.08 4.07
CA ALA A 138 -4.67 -13.06 2.99
C ALA A 138 -3.21 -13.15 2.51
N ARG A 139 -2.49 -12.02 2.58
CA ARG A 139 -1.07 -11.86 2.21
C ARG A 139 -0.47 -10.78 3.10
N PRO A 140 0.85 -10.81 3.40
CA PRO A 140 1.51 -9.68 4.03
C PRO A 140 1.28 -8.39 3.23
N ALA A 141 0.88 -7.33 3.91
CA ALA A 141 0.60 -6.01 3.32
C ALA A 141 1.11 -4.91 4.24
N ALA A 142 1.56 -3.79 3.68
CA ALA A 142 1.89 -2.60 4.46
C ALA A 142 0.69 -1.65 4.43
N LEU A 143 0.24 -1.16 5.58
CA LEU A 143 -0.94 -0.30 5.63
C LEU A 143 -0.58 1.17 5.45
N ALA A 144 -1.44 1.92 4.76
CA ALA A 144 -1.42 3.38 4.76
C ALA A 144 -2.37 3.98 5.79
N SER A 145 -3.52 3.34 5.97
CA SER A 145 -4.53 3.72 6.96
C SER A 145 -5.33 2.51 7.40
N TYR A 146 -6.05 2.69 8.49
CA TYR A 146 -7.12 1.81 8.94
C TYR A 146 -8.35 2.65 9.27
N SER A 147 -9.53 2.05 9.29
CA SER A 147 -10.73 2.72 9.73
C SER A 147 -11.54 1.87 10.69
N LEU A 148 -12.18 2.54 11.64
CA LEU A 148 -13.08 1.96 12.63
C LEU A 148 -14.47 2.53 12.40
N THR A 149 -15.49 1.68 12.40
CA THR A 149 -16.89 2.11 12.31
C THR A 149 -17.62 1.83 13.62
N SER A 150 -18.22 2.87 14.21
CA SER A 150 -18.98 2.76 15.45
C SER A 150 -20.25 1.91 15.29
N ALA A 151 -20.71 1.27 16.36
CA ALA A 151 -21.88 0.39 16.31
C ALA A 151 -23.22 1.15 16.40
N ASN A 152 -24.32 0.42 16.55
CA ASN A 152 -25.67 0.90 16.31
C ASN A 152 -26.38 1.55 17.53
N ASP A 153 -26.00 1.24 18.77
CA ASP A 153 -26.89 1.44 19.93
C ASP A 153 -26.33 2.27 21.10
N CYS A 154 -25.05 2.14 21.46
CA CYS A 154 -24.50 2.75 22.68
C CYS A 154 -23.14 3.44 22.40
N PRO A 155 -23.07 4.78 22.45
CA PRO A 155 -21.82 5.51 22.22
C PRO A 155 -20.76 5.26 23.31
N ASP A 156 -21.19 5.00 24.55
CA ASP A 156 -20.27 4.81 25.69
C ASP A 156 -19.42 3.52 25.55
N ARG A 157 -19.84 2.61 24.69
CA ARG A 157 -19.13 1.36 24.34
C ARG A 157 -18.16 1.50 23.17
N ASP A 158 -18.11 2.66 22.52
CA ASP A 158 -17.18 2.84 21.39
C ASP A 158 -15.73 2.97 21.92
N PRO A 159 -14.74 2.40 21.20
CA PRO A 159 -13.33 2.55 21.56
C PRO A 159 -12.90 4.02 21.65
N ARG A 160 -12.12 4.33 22.67
CA ARG A 160 -11.60 5.68 22.95
C ARG A 160 -10.09 5.74 22.85
N ASP A 161 -9.41 4.73 23.41
CA ASP A 161 -7.96 4.61 23.43
C ASP A 161 -7.55 3.24 22.88
N TRP A 162 -6.59 3.22 21.95
CA TRP A 162 -6.09 1.96 21.37
C TRP A 162 -4.69 2.09 20.76
N THR A 163 -4.06 0.95 20.56
CA THR A 163 -2.82 0.80 19.78
C THR A 163 -3.05 -0.15 18.62
N LEU A 164 -2.61 0.22 17.42
CA LEU A 164 -2.51 -0.70 16.29
C LEU A 164 -1.10 -1.28 16.24
N LEU A 165 -0.99 -2.61 16.18
CA LEU A 165 0.28 -3.33 16.09
C LEU A 165 0.34 -4.20 14.84
N GLY A 166 1.55 -4.44 14.34
CA GLY A 166 1.84 -5.38 13.25
C GLY A 166 2.75 -6.52 13.72
N SER A 167 2.53 -7.71 13.17
CA SER A 167 3.32 -8.90 13.47
C SER A 167 3.53 -9.77 12.23
N PHE A 168 4.72 -10.38 12.13
CA PHE A 168 5.04 -11.34 11.09
C PHE A 168 4.54 -12.74 11.43
N ASP A 169 4.52 -13.09 12.72
CA ASP A 169 4.31 -14.44 13.25
C ASP A 169 3.04 -14.60 14.11
N GLY A 170 2.36 -13.49 14.44
CA GLY A 170 1.21 -13.47 15.36
C GLY A 170 1.59 -13.52 16.84
N HIS A 171 2.88 -13.46 17.18
CA HIS A 171 3.38 -13.60 18.56
C HIS A 171 4.19 -12.38 18.99
N THR A 172 5.05 -11.88 18.10
CA THR A 172 5.90 -10.71 18.34
C THR A 172 5.27 -9.50 17.67
N TRP A 173 4.91 -8.48 18.46
CA TRP A 173 4.13 -7.34 17.99
C TRP A 173 4.95 -6.05 17.98
N THR A 174 4.85 -5.29 16.88
CA THR A 174 5.47 -3.98 16.71
C THR A 174 4.39 -2.89 16.68
N PRO A 175 4.44 -1.88 17.57
CA PRO A 175 3.48 -0.77 17.54
C PRO A 175 3.59 0.06 16.25
N LEU A 176 2.46 0.37 15.63
CA LEU A 176 2.35 1.12 14.37
C LEU A 176 1.61 2.45 14.52
N ASP A 177 0.62 2.50 15.40
CA ASP A 177 -0.15 3.70 15.73
C ASP A 177 -0.68 3.63 17.17
N SER A 178 -0.87 4.79 17.80
CA SER A 178 -1.50 4.90 19.11
C SER A 178 -2.44 6.10 19.13
N ARG A 179 -3.65 5.88 19.62
CA ARG A 179 -4.73 6.86 19.67
C ARG A 179 -5.27 6.96 21.08
N THR A 180 -5.58 8.18 21.50
CA THR A 180 -6.15 8.45 22.81
C THR A 180 -7.20 9.56 22.72
N GLY A 181 -8.26 9.44 23.52
CA GLY A 181 -9.33 10.42 23.61
C GLY A 181 -10.16 10.55 22.33
N GLU A 182 -10.20 9.51 21.49
CA GLU A 182 -10.98 9.52 20.26
C GLU A 182 -12.48 9.39 20.58
N THR A 183 -13.33 9.98 19.72
CA THR A 183 -14.79 9.96 19.90
C THR A 183 -15.51 9.67 18.58
N PHE A 184 -16.71 9.10 18.68
CA PHE A 184 -17.61 8.88 17.54
C PHE A 184 -18.91 9.67 17.76
N ASN A 185 -19.11 10.69 16.93
CA ASN A 185 -20.19 11.67 17.06
C ASN A 185 -21.54 11.17 16.50
N SER A 186 -21.54 10.07 15.75
CA SER A 186 -22.76 9.43 15.25
C SER A 186 -22.61 7.90 15.22
N ARG A 187 -23.73 7.18 15.14
CA ARG A 187 -23.74 5.72 14.97
C ARG A 187 -23.38 5.36 13.54
N PHE A 188 -22.71 4.22 13.35
CA PHE A 188 -22.14 3.82 12.06
C PHE A 188 -21.21 4.88 11.45
N GLN A 189 -20.57 5.70 12.30
CA GLN A 189 -19.58 6.65 11.83
C GLN A 189 -18.30 5.90 11.53
N ASN A 190 -17.92 5.86 10.26
CA ASN A 190 -16.59 5.41 9.86
C ASN A 190 -15.57 6.54 10.09
N ARG A 191 -14.53 6.25 10.86
CA ARG A 191 -13.39 7.15 11.09
C ARG A 191 -12.12 6.51 10.57
N GLU A 192 -11.42 7.23 9.70
CA GLU A 192 -10.14 6.78 9.12
C GLU A 192 -8.95 7.39 9.88
N PHE A 193 -7.93 6.55 10.10
CA PHE A 193 -6.70 6.87 10.81
C PHE A 193 -5.51 6.57 9.92
N VAL A 194 -4.84 7.63 9.48
CA VAL A 194 -3.71 7.55 8.57
C VAL A 194 -2.42 7.28 9.36
N LEU A 195 -1.70 6.22 9.00
CA LEU A 195 -0.45 5.81 9.64
C LEU A 195 0.70 6.75 9.31
N ARG A 196 1.71 6.87 10.17
CA ARG A 196 2.92 7.65 9.86
C ARG A 196 3.83 6.90 8.90
N ALA A 197 4.63 7.61 8.11
CA ALA A 197 5.48 7.03 7.06
C ALA A 197 6.32 5.82 7.52
N ALA A 198 6.93 5.90 8.71
CA ALA A 198 7.72 4.80 9.28
C ALA A 198 6.90 3.51 9.48
N ALA A 199 5.64 3.62 9.89
CA ALA A 199 4.74 2.48 10.09
C ALA A 199 4.20 1.88 8.77
N ARG A 200 4.33 2.60 7.64
CA ARG A 200 3.92 2.14 6.31
C ARG A 200 5.02 1.40 5.56
N ALA A 201 6.23 1.33 6.11
CA ALA A 201 7.38 0.76 5.44
C ALA A 201 7.39 -0.78 5.47
N THR A 202 6.77 -1.37 6.50
CA THR A 202 6.85 -2.80 6.76
C THR A 202 5.50 -3.46 6.50
N ALA A 203 5.53 -4.53 5.69
CA ALA A 203 4.35 -5.36 5.42
C ALA A 203 4.24 -6.47 6.46
N TYR A 204 3.12 -6.52 7.19
CA TYR A 204 2.86 -7.56 8.18
C TYR A 204 1.76 -8.50 7.69
N ARG A 205 1.78 -9.74 8.17
CA ARG A 205 0.70 -10.71 7.92
C ARG A 205 -0.40 -10.63 8.97
N HIS A 206 -0.02 -10.27 10.19
CA HIS A 206 -0.90 -10.18 11.34
C HIS A 206 -0.97 -8.73 11.82
N TYR A 207 -2.16 -8.28 12.15
CA TYR A 207 -2.41 -6.97 12.74
C TYR A 207 -3.25 -7.12 14.00
N ARG A 208 -2.95 -6.34 15.03
CA ARG A 208 -3.69 -6.34 16.30
C ARG A 208 -4.21 -4.94 16.57
N LEU A 209 -5.51 -4.83 16.84
CA LEU A 209 -6.08 -3.65 17.46
C LEU A 209 -6.23 -3.95 18.96
N GLU A 210 -5.38 -3.31 19.76
CA GLU A 210 -5.43 -3.38 21.22
C GLU A 210 -6.19 -2.17 21.74
N ILE A 211 -7.46 -2.37 22.09
CA ILE A 211 -8.32 -1.35 22.70
C ILE A 211 -8.05 -1.35 24.20
N SER A 212 -7.50 -0.24 24.70
CA SER A 212 -7.13 -0.11 26.12
C SER A 212 -8.21 0.59 26.96
N ALA A 213 -9.13 1.31 26.31
CA ALA A 213 -10.30 1.91 26.96
C ALA A 213 -11.40 2.25 25.95
N ASN A 214 -12.65 2.17 26.39
CA ASN A 214 -13.83 2.67 25.68
C ASN A 214 -14.27 4.05 26.22
N SER A 215 -15.48 4.47 25.85
CA SER A 215 -16.05 5.78 26.19
C SER A 215 -16.78 5.82 27.55
N GLY A 216 -16.62 4.79 28.39
CA GLY A 216 -17.09 4.77 29.79
C GLY A 216 -18.09 3.68 30.15
N ALA A 217 -18.37 2.73 29.25
CA ALA A 217 -19.20 1.57 29.53
C ALA A 217 -18.37 0.37 30.03
N GLU A 218 -19.04 -0.68 30.52
CA GLU A 218 -18.38 -1.95 30.87
C GLU A 218 -18.21 -2.87 29.65
N GLU A 219 -18.78 -2.51 28.49
CA GLU A 219 -18.70 -3.29 27.25
C GLU A 219 -18.06 -2.50 26.12
N THR A 220 -17.43 -3.17 25.15
CA THR A 220 -16.80 -2.53 23.99
C THR A 220 -17.36 -3.08 22.69
N GLN A 221 -17.60 -2.20 21.70
CA GLN A 221 -18.20 -2.60 20.42
C GLN A 221 -17.66 -1.88 19.20
N LEU A 222 -17.71 -2.56 18.06
CA LEU A 222 -17.41 -2.02 16.74
C LEU A 222 -18.30 -2.67 15.68
N ALA A 223 -18.68 -1.92 14.65
CA ALA A 223 -19.36 -2.47 13.48
C ALA A 223 -18.37 -3.00 12.44
N GLN A 224 -17.23 -2.33 12.26
CA GLN A 224 -16.27 -2.68 11.22
C GLN A 224 -14.85 -2.22 11.55
N VAL A 225 -13.87 -3.02 11.12
CA VAL A 225 -12.46 -2.63 10.99
C VAL A 225 -12.02 -2.84 9.55
N ARG A 226 -11.47 -1.81 8.91
CA ARG A 226 -10.98 -1.88 7.52
C ARG A 226 -9.53 -1.46 7.45
N PHE A 227 -8.75 -2.14 6.62
CA PHE A 227 -7.34 -1.86 6.39
C PHE A 227 -7.11 -1.46 4.93
N VAL A 228 -6.28 -0.45 4.71
CA VAL A 228 -6.04 0.12 3.37
C VAL A 228 -4.55 0.15 3.11
N GLU A 229 -4.12 -0.43 1.97
CA GLU A 229 -2.73 -0.32 1.49
C GLU A 229 -2.45 1.09 0.97
N PRO A 230 -1.18 1.54 0.95
CA PRO A 230 -0.84 2.74 0.22
C PRO A 230 -1.25 2.60 -1.25
N PRO A 231 -1.52 3.74 -1.91
CA PRO A 231 -1.64 3.76 -3.36
C PRO A 231 -0.47 2.99 -3.99
N ALA A 232 -0.72 2.12 -4.96
CA ALA A 232 0.32 1.38 -5.68
C ALA A 232 1.17 2.28 -6.62
N GLY A 233 1.29 3.57 -6.31
CA GLY A 233 1.82 4.64 -7.14
C GLY A 233 0.80 5.76 -7.37
N GLN A 234 1.17 6.72 -8.22
CA GLN A 234 0.23 7.69 -8.77
C GLN A 234 -0.36 7.07 -10.04
N GLY A 235 -1.69 7.08 -10.18
CA GLY A 235 -2.36 6.84 -11.46
C GLY A 235 -2.47 8.14 -12.24
N PHE A 236 -3.11 8.11 -13.41
CA PHE A 236 -3.46 9.35 -14.10
C PHE A 236 -4.84 9.32 -14.75
N VAL A 237 -5.40 10.51 -14.92
CA VAL A 237 -6.54 10.79 -15.80
C VAL A 237 -6.23 11.97 -16.71
N GLY A 238 -6.86 12.03 -17.87
CA GLY A 238 -6.70 13.13 -18.79
C GLY A 238 -7.30 12.85 -20.15
N TYR A 239 -6.68 13.38 -21.21
CA TYR A 239 -7.13 13.18 -22.57
C TYR A 239 -5.98 12.84 -23.51
N TYR A 240 -6.33 12.12 -24.56
CA TYR A 240 -5.49 11.95 -25.74
C TYR A 240 -6.26 12.46 -26.96
N GLN A 241 -5.57 13.09 -27.89
CA GLN A 241 -6.16 13.62 -29.11
C GLN A 241 -5.25 13.30 -30.28
N ARG A 242 -5.74 12.46 -31.20
CA ARG A 242 -5.08 12.25 -32.49
C ARG A 242 -5.31 13.44 -33.41
N HIS A 243 -4.39 13.66 -34.32
CA HIS A 243 -4.50 14.70 -35.33
C HIS A 243 -5.82 14.55 -36.11
N ASN A 244 -6.59 15.64 -36.20
CA ASN A 244 -7.93 15.70 -36.82
C ASN A 244 -9.04 14.88 -36.14
N GLU A 245 -8.82 14.42 -34.90
CA GLU A 245 -9.86 13.78 -34.09
C GLU A 245 -10.22 14.65 -32.88
N GLY A 246 -11.40 14.37 -32.29
CA GLY A 246 -11.79 14.94 -31.00
C GLY A 246 -10.98 14.33 -29.85
N PRO A 247 -10.83 15.03 -28.71
CA PRO A 247 -10.19 14.46 -27.55
C PRO A 247 -11.00 13.28 -27.01
N ILE A 248 -10.31 12.19 -26.68
CA ILE A 248 -10.85 11.01 -26.01
C ILE A 248 -10.34 10.95 -24.57
N GLY A 249 -11.14 10.36 -23.69
CA GLY A 249 -10.72 10.11 -22.31
C GLY A 249 -9.50 9.19 -22.28
N TYR A 250 -8.53 9.50 -21.42
CA TYR A 250 -7.31 8.71 -21.28
C TYR A 250 -7.00 8.53 -19.80
N ARG A 251 -6.80 7.29 -19.36
CA ARG A 251 -6.49 6.99 -17.96
C ARG A 251 -5.41 5.92 -17.85
N GLY A 252 -4.71 5.93 -16.72
CA GLY A 252 -3.65 4.97 -16.44
C GLY A 252 -3.64 4.49 -15.00
N THR A 253 -3.54 3.17 -14.81
CA THR A 253 -3.28 2.56 -13.51
C THR A 253 -1.79 2.30 -13.36
N PRO A 254 -1.18 2.61 -12.20
CA PRO A 254 0.25 2.41 -12.00
C PRO A 254 0.60 0.93 -12.13
N VAL A 255 1.70 0.65 -12.81
CA VAL A 255 2.32 -0.67 -12.86
C VAL A 255 3.47 -0.64 -11.86
N PRO A 256 3.49 -1.53 -10.85
CA PRO A 256 4.63 -1.65 -9.96
C PRO A 256 5.90 -1.83 -10.81
N ALA A 257 6.98 -1.12 -10.45
CA ALA A 257 8.28 -1.41 -11.03
C ALA A 257 8.55 -2.91 -10.86
N PRO A 258 9.12 -3.59 -11.87
CA PRO A 258 9.66 -4.92 -11.64
C PRO A 258 10.66 -4.76 -10.50
N LYS A 259 10.47 -5.52 -9.41
CA LYS A 259 11.39 -5.44 -8.27
C LYS A 259 12.77 -5.83 -8.78
N THR A 260 13.65 -4.86 -8.95
CA THR A 260 15.07 -5.09 -9.16
C THR A 260 15.61 -5.49 -7.80
N THR A 261 15.59 -6.79 -7.51
CA THR A 261 15.90 -7.33 -6.20
C THR A 261 17.42 -7.28 -5.92
N GLY A 262 17.91 -6.11 -5.54
CA GLY A 262 19.26 -5.94 -4.98
C GLY A 262 19.41 -6.49 -3.55
N ALA A 263 18.29 -6.65 -2.82
CA ALA A 263 18.29 -7.22 -1.46
C ALA A 263 18.34 -8.77 -1.44
N ASP A 264 17.80 -9.40 -2.49
CA ASP A 264 17.66 -10.87 -2.60
C ASP A 264 19.01 -11.54 -2.86
N ALA A 265 19.95 -10.87 -3.54
CA ALA A 265 21.30 -11.40 -3.75
C ALA A 265 22.10 -11.56 -2.45
N THR A 266 21.89 -10.66 -1.46
CA THR A 266 22.58 -10.73 -0.16
C THR A 266 21.97 -11.81 0.73
N GLU A 267 20.64 -11.93 0.73
CA GLU A 267 19.93 -12.98 1.47
C GLU A 267 20.24 -14.37 0.89
N VAL A 268 20.21 -14.51 -0.44
CA VAL A 268 20.65 -15.74 -1.13
C VAL A 268 22.12 -16.03 -0.88
N ALA A 269 23.00 -15.02 -0.82
CA ALA A 269 24.41 -15.23 -0.49
C ALA A 269 24.60 -15.74 0.94
N LEU A 270 23.88 -15.16 1.91
CA LEU A 270 23.89 -15.61 3.31
C LEU A 270 23.35 -17.04 3.45
N ASP A 271 22.27 -17.38 2.75
CA ASP A 271 21.72 -18.73 2.72
C ASP A 271 22.68 -19.73 2.08
N LEU A 272 23.40 -19.32 1.01
CA LEU A 272 24.42 -20.15 0.37
C LEU A 272 25.61 -20.41 1.30
N GLU A 273 26.07 -19.38 2.02
CA GLU A 273 27.14 -19.50 3.02
C GLU A 273 26.73 -20.43 4.18
N ALA A 274 25.51 -20.29 4.69
CA ALA A 274 24.96 -21.17 5.72
C ALA A 274 24.87 -22.63 5.23
N ALA A 275 24.46 -22.85 3.98
CA ALA A 275 24.40 -24.18 3.38
C ALA A 275 25.80 -24.82 3.23
N VAL A 276 26.81 -24.04 2.83
CA VAL A 276 28.20 -24.51 2.73
C VAL A 276 28.75 -24.91 4.10
N GLN A 277 28.45 -24.14 5.15
CA GLN A 277 28.88 -24.47 6.51
C GLN A 277 28.25 -25.79 7.00
N SER A 278 26.93 -25.95 6.79
CA SER A 278 26.20 -27.18 7.16
C SER A 278 26.74 -28.44 6.46
N LEU A 279 27.07 -28.34 5.17
CA LEU A 279 27.69 -29.44 4.42
C LEU A 279 29.09 -29.77 4.94
N THR A 280 29.86 -28.76 5.34
CA THR A 280 31.20 -28.94 5.90
C THR A 280 31.14 -29.69 7.24
N ASP A 281 30.23 -29.30 8.13
CA ASP A 281 30.05 -29.94 9.44
C ASP A 281 29.57 -31.40 9.28
N THR A 282 28.70 -31.65 8.30
CA THR A 282 28.25 -33.00 7.95
C THR A 282 29.41 -33.87 7.46
N ALA A 283 30.27 -33.33 6.58
CA ALA A 283 31.44 -34.04 6.07
C ALA A 283 32.43 -34.39 7.20
N GLN A 284 32.67 -33.48 8.13
CA GLN A 284 33.53 -33.72 9.30
C GLN A 284 32.95 -34.82 10.20
N THR A 285 31.63 -34.80 10.43
CA THR A 285 30.95 -35.81 11.24
C THR A 285 31.07 -37.20 10.62
N LEU A 286 30.88 -37.32 9.31
CA LEU A 286 31.07 -38.57 8.57
C LEU A 286 32.52 -39.06 8.62
N ALA A 287 33.50 -38.17 8.50
CA ALA A 287 34.91 -38.52 8.60
C ALA A 287 35.28 -39.06 9.99
N ALA A 288 34.76 -38.44 11.05
CA ALA A 288 34.96 -38.89 12.43
C ALA A 288 34.32 -40.27 12.68
N LEU A 289 33.12 -40.51 12.15
CA LEU A 289 32.46 -41.82 12.21
C LEU A 289 33.29 -42.90 11.49
N ALA A 290 33.75 -42.61 10.28
CA ALA A 290 34.60 -43.53 9.51
C ALA A 290 35.94 -43.83 10.22
N ALA A 291 36.53 -42.84 10.91
CA ALA A 291 37.72 -43.06 11.73
C ALA A 291 37.43 -43.99 12.92
N ARG A 292 36.33 -43.79 13.63
CA ARG A 292 35.90 -44.66 14.74
C ARG A 292 35.68 -46.11 14.30
N LEU A 293 35.00 -46.31 13.17
CA LEU A 293 34.75 -47.64 12.60
C LEU A 293 36.02 -48.35 12.11
N ARG A 294 37.08 -47.61 11.79
CA ARG A 294 38.39 -48.20 11.45
C ARG A 294 39.24 -48.54 12.68
N SER A 295 38.93 -47.94 13.84
CA SER A 295 39.60 -48.20 15.11
C SER A 295 38.90 -49.24 15.99
N SER A 296 37.73 -49.73 15.56
CA SER A 296 36.99 -50.86 16.16
C SER A 296 37.31 -52.15 15.43
#